data_AF-A0A3B0PEP8-F1
#
_entry.id   AF-A0A3B0PEP8-F1
#
_cell.length_a   1.000
_cell.length_b   1.000
_cell.length_c   1.000
_cell.angle_alpha   90.00
_cell.angle_beta   90.00
_cell.angle_gamma   90.00
#
_symmetry.space_group_name_H-M   'P 1'
#
loop_
_entity.id
_entity.type
_entity.pdbx_description
1 polymer ?
#
loop_
_entity_poly.entity_id
_entity_poly.type
_entity_poly.pdbx_seq_one_letter_code
_entity_poly.pdbx_strand_id
1 'polypeptide(L)'
;MKRKNILKFVSLLGIGSFVMLAAASCTSATTPTPNPEPKPNPMPNPPSGGMNGGNTPTPNPNPPSGGMNGGDNNPGNDGGMDNAAQQLAAARTALTTLINGETANLASYEDYAKIKNELTAAYETAKAVSAKTGATLNEVNEAKTTLDAAILKAASAKNDFDNKNQPLVTAYNNLKTTLQSKTTSLEGLSENKYSSIKNHLSKLFDTGSAITARTLDPTNGERPTLEKVNEANNGIKMAISFDSLKKW
;
A
#
# COMPACT_ATOMS: atom_id res chain seq x y z
N MET A 1 4.21 62.07 36.50
CA MET A 1 5.09 61.03 35.90
C MET A 1 4.46 59.66 36.09
N LYS A 2 3.98 59.02 35.02
CA LYS A 2 3.61 57.59 34.99
C LYS A 2 4.18 57.00 33.70
N ARG A 3 5.14 56.09 33.83
CA ARG A 3 5.79 55.45 32.68
C ARG A 3 4.81 54.46 32.06
N LYS A 4 4.47 54.67 30.78
CA LYS A 4 3.78 53.69 29.95
C LYS A 4 4.83 52.74 29.38
N ASN A 5 4.86 51.50 29.86
CA ASN A 5 5.64 50.45 29.22
C ASN A 5 4.83 49.92 28.04
N ILE A 6 5.15 50.43 26.85
CA ILE A 6 4.73 49.86 25.57
C ILE A 6 5.42 48.50 25.43
N LEU A 7 4.66 47.43 25.64
CA LEU A 7 5.11 46.07 25.35
C LEU A 7 5.14 45.91 23.83
N LYS A 8 6.34 45.97 23.25
CA LYS A 8 6.56 45.67 21.83
C LYS A 8 6.40 44.17 21.63
N PHE A 9 5.28 43.75 21.05
CA PHE A 9 5.18 42.43 20.44
C PHE A 9 6.11 42.41 19.23
N VAL A 10 7.22 41.69 19.36
CA VAL A 10 8.06 41.32 18.23
C VAL A 10 7.18 40.50 17.31
N SER A 11 6.87 41.06 16.14
CA SER A 11 6.36 40.29 15.02
C SER A 11 7.39 39.22 14.70
N LEU A 12 7.11 37.98 15.08
CA LEU A 12 7.82 36.81 14.59
C LEU A 12 6.95 36.11 13.55
N LEU A 13 6.63 36.84 12.48
CA LEU A 13 6.45 36.22 11.17
C LEU A 13 7.84 35.76 10.72
N GLY A 14 8.20 34.54 11.09
CA GLY A 14 9.51 33.95 10.86
C GLY A 14 9.38 32.46 10.59
N ILE A 15 8.95 32.16 9.36
CA ILE A 15 9.32 31.01 8.51
C ILE A 15 10.06 29.88 9.25
N GLY A 16 9.32 28.81 9.56
CA GLY A 16 9.87 27.50 9.90
C GLY A 16 9.57 26.52 8.77
N SER A 17 10.04 26.81 7.55
CA SER A 17 10.16 25.80 6.50
C SER A 17 11.18 24.77 6.97
N PHE A 18 10.71 23.67 7.55
CA PHE A 18 11.55 22.49 7.71
C PHE A 18 11.71 21.85 6.33
N VAL A 19 12.74 22.29 5.61
CA VAL A 19 13.32 21.48 4.54
C VAL A 19 13.98 20.32 5.27
N MET A 20 13.31 19.18 5.27
CA MET A 20 13.92 17.92 5.62
C MET A 20 15.06 17.70 4.61
N LEU A 21 16.30 17.85 5.08
CA LEU A 21 17.49 17.56 4.30
C LEU A 21 17.55 16.05 4.08
N ALA A 22 16.86 15.58 3.05
CA ALA A 22 17.13 14.27 2.49
C ALA A 22 18.50 14.34 1.82
N ALA A 23 19.44 13.54 2.29
CA ALA A 23 20.64 13.21 1.54
C ALA A 23 20.20 12.45 0.27
N ALA A 24 19.88 13.18 -0.79
CA ALA A 24 19.72 12.64 -2.13
C ALA A 24 21.14 12.41 -2.67
N SER A 25 21.55 11.13 -2.68
CA SER A 25 22.67 10.67 -3.48
C SER A 25 22.51 11.17 -4.93
N CYS A 26 23.54 11.82 -5.44
CA CYS A 26 23.60 12.23 -6.84
C CYS A 26 23.62 10.97 -7.72
N THR A 27 22.50 10.67 -8.37
CA THR A 27 22.48 9.83 -9.57
C THR A 27 21.89 10.67 -10.71
N SER A 28 22.72 10.90 -11.72
CA SER A 28 22.42 11.64 -12.94
C SER A 28 21.09 11.22 -13.56
N ALA A 29 20.26 12.21 -13.89
CA ALA A 29 19.04 12.01 -14.66
C ALA A 29 19.40 11.59 -16.09
N THR A 30 19.13 10.33 -16.46
CA THR A 30 19.01 9.93 -17.86
C THR A 30 17.57 10.15 -18.31
N THR A 31 17.40 10.92 -19.38
CA THR A 31 16.15 11.15 -20.11
C THR A 31 15.42 9.84 -20.38
N PRO A 32 14.10 9.73 -20.14
CA PRO A 32 13.36 8.51 -20.47
C PRO A 32 13.31 8.34 -21.99
N THR A 33 13.88 7.26 -22.49
CA THR A 33 13.66 6.78 -23.85
C THR A 33 12.19 6.36 -23.98
N PRO A 34 11.47 6.73 -25.05
CA PRO A 34 10.09 6.29 -25.24
C PRO A 34 10.01 4.76 -25.29
N ASN A 35 9.12 4.18 -24.47
CA ASN A 35 8.83 2.76 -24.48
C ASN A 35 8.27 2.35 -25.86
N PRO A 36 8.88 1.40 -26.59
CA PRO A 36 8.31 0.88 -27.82
C PRO A 36 6.97 0.20 -27.54
N GLU A 37 5.98 0.43 -28.42
CA GLU A 37 4.69 -0.26 -28.39
C GLU A 37 4.88 -1.78 -28.38
N PRO A 38 4.06 -2.54 -27.61
CA PRO A 38 4.12 -4.00 -27.62
C PRO A 38 3.80 -4.53 -29.02
N LYS A 39 4.75 -5.25 -29.63
CA LYS A 39 4.46 -6.05 -30.82
C LYS A 39 3.43 -7.14 -30.47
N PRO A 40 2.43 -7.40 -31.33
CA PRO A 40 1.49 -8.49 -31.12
C PRO A 40 2.23 -9.84 -31.03
N ASN A 41 1.83 -10.68 -30.07
CA ASN A 41 2.32 -12.04 -29.96
C ASN A 41 2.07 -12.81 -31.28
N PRO A 42 3.03 -13.62 -31.75
CA PRO A 42 2.81 -14.52 -32.87
C PRO A 42 1.66 -15.49 -32.55
N MET A 43 0.74 -15.62 -33.49
CA MET A 43 -0.38 -16.57 -33.44
C MET A 43 0.16 -18.00 -33.30
N PRO A 44 -0.47 -18.88 -32.50
CA PRO A 44 -0.10 -20.29 -32.43
C PRO A 44 -0.29 -20.95 -33.80
N ASN A 45 0.73 -21.67 -34.28
CA ASN A 45 0.59 -22.51 -35.47
C ASN A 45 -0.52 -23.56 -35.24
N PRO A 46 -1.35 -23.86 -36.27
CA PRO A 46 -2.38 -24.89 -36.13
C PRO A 46 -1.72 -26.27 -35.96
N PRO A 47 -2.38 -27.20 -35.23
CA PRO A 47 -1.85 -28.53 -35.01
C PRO A 47 -1.81 -29.31 -36.33
N SER A 48 -0.63 -29.84 -36.65
CA SER A 48 -0.45 -30.89 -37.66
C SER A 48 -1.19 -32.14 -37.20
N GLY A 49 -2.43 -32.29 -37.70
CA GLY A 49 -3.24 -33.49 -37.51
C GLY A 49 -3.22 -34.34 -38.77
N GLY A 50 -2.37 -35.36 -38.80
CA GLY A 50 -2.45 -36.43 -39.77
C GLY A 50 -3.46 -37.50 -39.32
N MET A 51 -4.29 -37.99 -40.25
CA MET A 51 -4.82 -39.36 -40.23
C MET A 51 -5.37 -39.78 -41.61
N ASN A 52 -4.60 -40.64 -42.27
CA ASN A 52 -4.94 -41.90 -42.98
C ASN A 52 -6.08 -42.02 -44.02
N GLY A 53 -5.70 -42.57 -45.20
CA GLY A 53 -6.34 -43.77 -45.75
C GLY A 53 -6.80 -43.73 -47.22
N GLY A 54 -6.11 -44.46 -48.14
CA GLY A 54 -6.72 -44.91 -49.40
C GLY A 54 -5.80 -45.26 -50.60
N ASN A 55 -5.54 -46.56 -50.80
CA ASN A 55 -5.31 -47.32 -52.05
C ASN A 55 -4.05 -47.13 -52.97
N THR A 56 -3.09 -48.06 -52.79
CA THR A 56 -2.30 -48.95 -53.72
C THR A 56 -2.45 -48.92 -55.26
N PRO A 57 -1.58 -49.58 -56.09
CA PRO A 57 -0.11 -49.84 -56.03
C PRO A 57 0.62 -49.77 -57.43
N THR A 58 1.91 -50.18 -57.47
CA THR A 58 2.74 -50.74 -58.58
C THR A 58 3.97 -49.90 -59.05
N PRO A 59 5.06 -50.49 -59.63
CA PRO A 59 6.27 -50.89 -58.88
C PRO A 59 7.61 -50.45 -59.55
N ASN A 60 8.75 -50.84 -58.93
CA ASN A 60 10.10 -51.09 -59.52
C ASN A 60 11.19 -50.00 -59.30
N PRO A 61 12.50 -50.33 -59.38
CA PRO A 61 13.34 -51.08 -58.41
C PRO A 61 14.56 -50.26 -57.87
N ASN A 62 15.21 -50.79 -56.82
CA ASN A 62 16.44 -50.35 -56.11
C ASN A 62 17.73 -50.43 -56.98
N PRO A 63 19.01 -50.23 -56.51
CA PRO A 63 19.75 -49.32 -55.56
C PRO A 63 20.95 -48.57 -56.30
N PRO A 64 22.03 -47.95 -55.71
CA PRO A 64 22.62 -48.11 -54.36
C PRO A 64 23.29 -46.90 -53.64
N SER A 65 23.62 -47.16 -52.37
CA SER A 65 24.86 -46.78 -51.66
C SER A 65 24.95 -45.40 -50.99
N GLY A 66 25.10 -45.41 -49.65
CA GLY A 66 26.11 -44.57 -48.98
C GLY A 66 25.77 -44.04 -47.58
N GLY A 67 26.42 -44.62 -46.54
CA GLY A 67 26.86 -43.92 -45.32
C GLY A 67 25.82 -43.71 -44.21
N MET A 68 25.77 -44.53 -43.16
CA MET A 68 26.57 -44.45 -41.92
C MET A 68 26.25 -43.27 -40.97
N ASN A 69 25.74 -43.67 -39.80
CA ASN A 69 25.90 -43.09 -38.46
C ASN A 69 25.19 -41.79 -38.08
N GLY A 70 24.19 -41.96 -37.21
CA GLY A 70 24.47 -41.84 -35.77
C GLY A 70 24.21 -40.46 -35.18
N GLY A 71 23.01 -40.28 -34.63
CA GLY A 71 22.67 -39.10 -33.85
C GLY A 71 21.18 -38.98 -33.60
N ASP A 72 20.56 -40.05 -33.08
CA ASP A 72 19.28 -39.93 -32.38
C ASP A 72 19.53 -39.17 -31.08
N ASN A 73 19.74 -37.86 -31.21
CA ASN A 73 19.71 -36.93 -30.09
C ASN A 73 18.26 -36.48 -29.95
N ASN A 74 17.37 -37.44 -29.67
CA ASN A 74 16.13 -37.13 -29.00
C ASN A 74 16.53 -36.67 -27.59
N PRO A 75 16.37 -35.38 -27.22
CA PRO A 75 16.60 -34.98 -25.85
C PRO A 75 15.52 -35.69 -25.04
N GLY A 76 15.97 -36.63 -24.22
CA GLY A 76 15.14 -37.40 -23.32
C GLY A 76 14.16 -36.49 -22.60
N ASN A 77 12.92 -36.95 -22.56
CA ASN A 77 11.83 -36.44 -21.75
C ASN A 77 12.09 -36.70 -20.24
N ASP A 78 13.30 -36.40 -19.78
CA ASP A 78 13.76 -36.60 -18.40
C ASP A 78 13.40 -35.39 -17.52
N GLY A 79 12.87 -34.32 -18.12
CA GLY A 79 12.60 -33.01 -17.50
C GLY A 79 11.36 -32.92 -16.61
N GLY A 80 10.69 -34.02 -16.28
CA GLY A 80 9.44 -34.01 -15.52
C GLY A 80 9.60 -33.53 -14.05
N MET A 81 10.68 -33.93 -13.38
CA MET A 81 10.90 -33.63 -11.96
C MET A 81 11.66 -32.32 -11.76
N ASP A 82 12.66 -32.05 -12.60
CA ASP A 82 13.44 -30.80 -12.55
C ASP A 82 12.57 -29.58 -12.88
N ASN A 83 11.65 -29.70 -13.84
CA ASN A 83 10.72 -28.63 -14.18
C ASN A 83 9.71 -28.36 -13.03
N ALA A 84 9.20 -29.41 -12.39
CA ALA A 84 8.27 -29.26 -11.26
C ALA A 84 8.95 -28.58 -10.04
N ALA A 85 10.19 -28.97 -9.73
CA ALA A 85 10.97 -28.35 -8.66
C ALA A 85 11.28 -26.87 -8.96
N GLN A 86 11.65 -26.55 -10.21
CA GLN A 86 11.88 -25.18 -10.66
C GLN A 86 10.62 -24.32 -10.57
N GLN A 87 9.46 -24.84 -11.00
CA GLN A 87 8.17 -24.15 -10.89
C GLN A 87 7.80 -23.86 -9.42
N LEU A 88 8.00 -24.83 -8.52
CA LEU A 88 7.76 -24.63 -7.10
C LEU A 88 8.68 -23.57 -6.49
N ALA A 89 9.97 -23.60 -6.83
CA ALA A 89 10.93 -22.59 -6.37
C ALA A 89 10.56 -21.18 -6.87
N ALA A 90 10.15 -21.06 -8.12
CA ALA A 90 9.68 -19.80 -8.70
C ALA A 90 8.40 -19.29 -8.00
N ALA A 91 7.41 -20.17 -7.79
CA ALA A 91 6.18 -19.83 -7.08
C ALA A 91 6.44 -19.36 -5.64
N ARG A 92 7.35 -20.03 -4.91
CA ARG A 92 7.77 -19.63 -3.56
C ARG A 92 8.45 -18.27 -3.54
N THR A 93 9.31 -18.01 -4.52
CA THR A 93 9.97 -16.71 -4.67
C THR A 93 8.94 -15.60 -4.90
N ALA A 94 7.98 -15.82 -5.79
CA ALA A 94 6.91 -14.85 -6.05
C ALA A 94 6.03 -14.58 -4.82
N LEU A 95 5.63 -15.63 -4.08
CA LEU A 95 4.89 -15.49 -2.83
C LEU A 95 5.68 -14.70 -1.78
N THR A 96 6.97 -14.99 -1.64
CA THR A 96 7.87 -14.29 -0.71
C THR A 96 8.01 -12.82 -1.06
N THR A 97 8.13 -12.48 -2.35
CA THR A 97 8.16 -11.08 -2.81
C THR A 97 6.88 -10.33 -2.41
N LEU A 98 5.70 -10.94 -2.55
CA LEU A 98 4.44 -10.33 -2.11
C LEU A 98 4.44 -10.12 -0.58
N ILE A 99 4.84 -11.13 0.19
CA ILE A 99 4.91 -11.07 1.66
C ILE A 99 5.85 -9.95 2.11
N ASN A 100 7.00 -9.77 1.47
CA ASN A 100 7.96 -8.71 1.80
C ASN A 100 7.39 -7.30 1.58
N GLY A 101 6.31 -7.16 0.79
CA GLY A 101 5.58 -5.90 0.60
C GLY A 101 4.64 -5.53 1.76
N GLU A 102 4.45 -6.41 2.75
CA GLU A 102 3.47 -6.26 3.83
C GLU A 102 3.53 -4.90 4.53
N THR A 103 4.71 -4.48 4.99
CA THR A 103 4.85 -3.25 5.79
C THR A 103 4.39 -2.02 4.98
N ALA A 104 4.82 -1.90 3.73
CA ALA A 104 4.44 -0.79 2.86
C ALA A 104 2.95 -0.82 2.51
N ASN A 105 2.41 -2.01 2.25
CA ASN A 105 1.00 -2.18 1.93
C ASN A 105 0.11 -1.84 3.14
N LEU A 106 0.42 -2.32 4.35
CA LEU A 106 -0.37 -2.06 5.54
C LEU A 106 -0.33 -0.60 6.01
N ALA A 107 0.79 0.10 5.80
CA ALA A 107 0.95 1.51 6.20
C ALA A 107 -0.09 2.46 5.53
N SER A 108 -0.59 2.10 4.34
CA SER A 108 -1.61 2.90 3.64
C SER A 108 -3.01 2.80 4.27
N TYR A 109 -3.21 1.91 5.24
CA TYR A 109 -4.50 1.59 5.85
C TYR A 109 -4.55 1.86 7.36
N GLU A 110 -3.61 2.64 7.93
CA GLU A 110 -3.60 2.97 9.37
C GLU A 110 -4.92 3.59 9.85
N ASP A 111 -5.53 4.44 9.02
CA ASP A 111 -6.82 5.08 9.32
C ASP A 111 -8.03 4.21 8.90
N TYR A 112 -7.82 2.97 8.45
CA TYR A 112 -8.86 2.06 7.96
C TYR A 112 -8.69 0.70 8.62
N ALA A 113 -8.86 0.65 9.95
CA ALA A 113 -8.52 -0.51 10.77
C ALA A 113 -9.14 -1.83 10.27
N LYS A 114 -10.38 -1.81 9.78
CA LYS A 114 -11.04 -2.99 9.21
C LYS A 114 -10.32 -3.51 7.97
N ILE A 115 -10.05 -2.63 7.00
CA ILE A 115 -9.30 -2.98 5.78
C ILE A 115 -7.91 -3.51 6.14
N LYS A 116 -7.21 -2.81 7.03
CA LYS A 116 -5.89 -3.21 7.52
C LYS A 116 -5.92 -4.60 8.18
N ASN A 117 -6.92 -4.87 9.01
CA ASN A 117 -7.08 -6.15 9.69
C ASN A 117 -7.36 -7.30 8.72
N GLU A 118 -8.26 -7.11 7.75
CA GLU A 118 -8.52 -8.10 6.69
C GLU A 118 -7.26 -8.41 5.87
N LEU A 119 -6.52 -7.36 5.48
CA LEU A 119 -5.29 -7.53 4.71
C LEU A 119 -4.18 -8.21 5.56
N THR A 120 -4.06 -7.86 6.84
CA THR A 120 -3.13 -8.52 7.77
C THR A 120 -3.41 -10.01 7.86
N ALA A 121 -4.68 -10.42 7.99
CA ALA A 121 -5.05 -11.83 8.03
C ALA A 121 -4.68 -12.59 6.73
N ALA A 122 -4.78 -11.92 5.58
CA ALA A 122 -4.33 -12.49 4.29
C ALA A 122 -2.80 -12.68 4.25
N TYR A 123 -2.03 -11.71 4.76
CA TYR A 123 -0.58 -11.87 4.90
C TYR A 123 -0.20 -13.01 5.84
N GLU A 124 -0.85 -13.13 7.00
CA GLU A 124 -0.57 -14.23 7.94
C GLU A 124 -0.88 -15.60 7.33
N THR A 125 -1.96 -15.72 6.55
CA THR A 125 -2.29 -16.94 5.81
C THR A 125 -1.21 -17.28 4.77
N ALA A 126 -0.75 -16.29 4.01
CA ALA A 126 0.31 -16.47 3.02
C ALA A 126 1.66 -16.85 3.67
N LYS A 127 2.01 -16.24 4.81
CA LYS A 127 3.21 -16.59 5.59
C LYS A 127 3.16 -18.04 6.08
N ALA A 128 2.00 -18.50 6.55
CA ALA A 128 1.83 -19.87 7.00
C ALA A 128 2.10 -20.89 5.87
N VAL A 129 1.61 -20.62 4.65
CA VAL A 129 1.90 -21.47 3.47
C VAL A 129 3.37 -21.39 3.09
N SER A 130 3.97 -20.20 3.11
CA SER A 130 5.39 -20.00 2.79
C SER A 130 6.30 -20.79 3.73
N ALA A 131 5.98 -20.81 5.03
CA ALA A 131 6.73 -21.52 6.07
C ALA A 131 6.55 -23.06 6.04
N LYS A 132 5.56 -23.58 5.31
CA LYS A 132 5.30 -25.03 5.26
C LYS A 132 6.35 -25.75 4.39
N THR A 133 7.19 -26.57 5.03
CA THR A 133 8.28 -27.34 4.37
C THR A 133 7.81 -28.18 3.19
N GLY A 134 6.63 -28.78 3.29
CA GLY A 134 6.04 -29.65 2.25
C GLY A 134 4.93 -28.99 1.43
N ALA A 135 4.87 -27.66 1.32
CA ALA A 135 3.83 -27.01 0.52
C ALA A 135 3.96 -27.42 -0.95
N THR A 136 2.84 -27.82 -1.55
CA THR A 136 2.77 -28.19 -2.97
C THR A 136 2.76 -26.95 -3.88
N LEU A 137 3.02 -27.13 -5.17
CA LEU A 137 2.95 -26.04 -6.16
C LEU A 137 1.57 -25.37 -6.16
N ASN A 138 0.49 -26.15 -6.07
CA ASN A 138 -0.87 -25.62 -6.05
C ASN A 138 -1.12 -24.78 -4.79
N GLU A 139 -0.73 -25.27 -3.61
CA GLU A 139 -0.90 -24.52 -2.35
C GLU A 139 -0.16 -23.17 -2.39
N VAL A 140 1.07 -23.14 -2.93
CA VAL A 140 1.84 -21.89 -3.05
C VAL A 140 1.21 -20.94 -4.06
N ASN A 141 0.73 -21.44 -5.20
CA ASN A 141 0.06 -20.62 -6.22
C ASN A 141 -1.29 -20.08 -5.75
N GLU A 142 -2.06 -20.88 -5.02
CA GLU A 142 -3.30 -20.45 -4.38
C GLU A 142 -3.02 -19.35 -3.36
N ALA A 143 -2.07 -19.55 -2.44
CA ALA A 143 -1.68 -18.53 -1.46
C ALA A 143 -1.22 -17.22 -2.10
N LYS A 144 -0.43 -17.31 -3.19
CA LYS A 144 -0.02 -16.15 -3.98
C LYS A 144 -1.22 -15.42 -4.56
N THR A 145 -2.13 -16.15 -5.22
CA THR A 145 -3.31 -15.59 -5.88
C THR A 145 -4.26 -14.95 -4.86
N THR A 146 -4.47 -15.60 -3.73
CA THR A 146 -5.29 -15.09 -2.63
C THR A 146 -4.70 -13.82 -2.03
N LEU A 147 -3.38 -13.78 -1.78
CA LEU A 147 -2.73 -12.59 -1.25
C LEU A 147 -2.80 -11.41 -2.23
N ASP A 148 -2.52 -11.66 -3.51
CA ASP A 148 -2.63 -10.65 -4.57
C ASP A 148 -4.05 -10.06 -4.66
N ALA A 149 -5.07 -10.93 -4.65
CA ALA A 149 -6.46 -10.52 -4.64
C ALA A 149 -6.83 -9.71 -3.37
N ALA A 150 -6.28 -10.07 -2.21
CA ALA A 150 -6.50 -9.33 -0.96
C ALA A 150 -5.88 -7.93 -1.00
N ILE A 151 -4.68 -7.78 -1.58
CA ILE A 151 -4.02 -6.49 -1.78
C ILE A 151 -4.87 -5.59 -2.70
N LEU A 152 -5.34 -6.13 -3.83
CA LEU A 152 -6.21 -5.39 -4.76
C LEU A 152 -7.55 -5.01 -4.12
N LYS A 153 -8.16 -5.94 -3.37
CA LYS A 153 -9.42 -5.70 -2.65
C LYS A 153 -9.25 -4.59 -1.61
N ALA A 154 -8.16 -4.58 -0.86
CA ALA A 154 -7.89 -3.53 0.13
C ALA A 154 -7.77 -2.14 -0.53
N ALA A 155 -7.06 -2.06 -1.66
CA ALA A 155 -6.92 -0.82 -2.41
C ALA A 155 -8.27 -0.32 -2.96
N SER A 156 -9.06 -1.23 -3.53
CA SER A 156 -10.41 -0.92 -4.03
C SER A 156 -11.34 -0.46 -2.90
N ALA A 157 -11.35 -1.17 -1.77
CA ALA A 157 -12.20 -0.85 -0.63
C ALA A 157 -11.88 0.53 -0.05
N LYS A 158 -10.59 0.90 0.02
CA LYS A 158 -10.17 2.23 0.45
C LYS A 158 -10.65 3.31 -0.54
N ASN A 159 -10.43 3.11 -1.84
CA ASN A 159 -10.88 4.05 -2.87
C ASN A 159 -12.40 4.25 -2.83
N ASP A 160 -13.16 3.16 -2.69
CA ASP A 160 -14.62 3.22 -2.58
C ASP A 160 -15.09 3.96 -1.32
N PHE A 161 -14.44 3.69 -0.18
CA PHE A 161 -14.73 4.41 1.05
C PHE A 161 -14.46 5.90 0.87
N ASP A 162 -13.28 6.25 0.36
CA ASP A 162 -12.85 7.63 0.20
C ASP A 162 -13.80 8.38 -0.73
N ASN A 163 -14.13 7.81 -1.89
CA ASN A 163 -15.04 8.41 -2.85
C ASN A 163 -16.44 8.65 -2.27
N LYS A 164 -16.95 7.72 -1.46
CA LYS A 164 -18.27 7.86 -0.82
C LYS A 164 -18.27 8.84 0.36
N ASN A 165 -17.11 9.07 0.97
CA ASN A 165 -16.97 9.81 2.23
C ASN A 165 -15.99 10.98 2.14
N GLN A 166 -15.76 11.55 0.95
CA GLN A 166 -14.78 12.62 0.71
C GLN A 166 -14.83 13.77 1.75
N PRO A 167 -16.01 14.30 2.14
CA PRO A 167 -16.07 15.34 3.17
C PRO A 167 -15.57 14.86 4.53
N LEU A 168 -15.91 13.63 4.93
CA LEU A 168 -15.47 13.04 6.20
C LEU A 168 -13.97 12.79 6.19
N VAL A 169 -13.42 12.21 5.12
CA VAL A 169 -11.96 11.98 4.97
C VAL A 169 -11.20 13.30 5.08
N THR A 170 -11.69 14.34 4.39
CA THR A 170 -11.10 15.68 4.44
C THR A 170 -11.15 16.27 5.86
N ALA A 171 -12.32 16.22 6.51
CA ALA A 171 -12.48 16.73 7.87
C ALA A 171 -11.60 15.97 8.88
N TYR A 172 -11.49 14.66 8.74
CA TYR A 172 -10.69 13.79 9.60
C TYR A 172 -9.20 14.08 9.46
N ASN A 173 -8.70 14.24 8.23
CA ASN A 173 -7.31 14.64 7.99
C ASN A 173 -7.01 16.05 8.51
N ASN A 174 -7.96 16.98 8.36
CA ASN A 174 -7.83 18.31 8.94
C ASN A 174 -7.76 18.26 10.48
N LEU A 175 -8.56 17.41 11.13
CA LEU A 175 -8.49 17.19 12.57
C LEU A 175 -7.11 16.61 12.97
N LYS A 176 -6.60 15.60 12.25
CA LYS A 176 -5.24 15.06 12.49
C LYS A 176 -4.17 16.14 12.42
N THR A 177 -4.21 16.99 11.40
CA THR A 177 -3.30 18.14 11.27
C THR A 177 -3.44 19.11 12.44
N THR A 178 -4.66 19.46 12.85
CA THR A 178 -4.90 20.31 14.02
C THR A 178 -4.33 19.68 15.30
N LEU A 179 -4.49 18.38 15.50
CA LEU A 179 -3.97 17.67 16.69
C LEU A 179 -2.44 17.74 16.81
N GLN A 180 -1.70 17.88 15.70
CA GLN A 180 -0.24 18.05 15.74
C GLN A 180 0.19 19.33 16.48
N SER A 181 -0.68 20.33 16.58
CA SER A 181 -0.38 21.58 17.32
C SER A 181 -0.48 21.45 18.84
N LYS A 182 -0.97 20.31 19.37
CA LYS A 182 -1.27 20.12 20.81
C LYS A 182 -0.14 20.59 21.73
N THR A 183 1.08 20.10 21.50
CA THR A 183 2.23 20.41 22.36
C THR A 183 2.50 21.91 22.41
N THR A 184 2.70 22.54 21.24
CA THR A 184 3.00 23.97 21.15
C THR A 184 1.87 24.84 21.69
N SER A 185 0.60 24.46 21.43
CA SER A 185 -0.56 25.22 21.94
C SER A 185 -0.68 25.16 23.47
N LEU A 186 -0.31 24.05 24.11
CA LEU A 186 -0.40 23.89 25.57
C LEU A 186 0.84 24.47 26.30
N GLU A 187 2.02 24.46 25.68
CA GLU A 187 3.24 25.09 26.21
C GLU A 187 3.09 26.61 26.35
N GLY A 188 2.44 27.25 25.38
CA GLY A 188 2.11 28.68 25.42
C GLY A 188 1.17 29.09 26.57
N LEU A 189 0.55 28.13 27.25
CA LEU A 189 -0.39 28.34 28.36
C LEU A 189 0.17 27.80 29.70
N SER A 190 1.48 27.69 29.83
CA SER A 190 2.15 27.09 30.99
C SER A 190 2.05 27.90 32.29
N GLU A 191 1.86 29.21 32.21
CA GLU A 191 1.70 30.06 33.40
C GLU A 191 0.40 29.73 34.17
N ASN A 192 0.45 29.73 35.51
CA ASN A 192 -0.70 29.39 36.37
C ASN A 192 -1.97 30.20 36.07
N LYS A 193 -1.82 31.46 35.66
CA LYS A 193 -2.93 32.35 35.29
C LYS A 193 -3.76 31.83 34.10
N TYR A 194 -3.21 30.94 33.28
CA TYR A 194 -3.86 30.32 32.13
C TYR A 194 -4.33 28.88 32.39
N SER A 195 -4.23 28.37 33.64
CA SER A 195 -4.55 26.99 33.98
C SER A 195 -5.95 26.53 33.53
N SER A 196 -6.98 27.36 33.71
CA SER A 196 -8.34 27.05 33.24
C SER A 196 -8.43 26.91 31.71
N ILE A 197 -7.77 27.79 30.96
CA ILE A 197 -7.72 27.76 29.50
C ILE A 197 -6.96 26.52 29.03
N LYS A 198 -5.80 26.25 29.64
CA LYS A 198 -4.99 25.06 29.36
C LYS A 198 -5.79 23.78 29.60
N ASN A 199 -6.54 23.71 30.70
CA ASN A 199 -7.38 22.55 31.01
C ASN A 199 -8.51 22.36 30.00
N HIS A 200 -9.19 23.45 29.61
CA HIS A 200 -10.23 23.40 28.59
C HIS A 200 -9.67 22.94 27.24
N LEU A 201 -8.59 23.55 26.77
CA LEU A 201 -7.96 23.21 25.51
C LEU A 201 -7.41 21.77 25.49
N SER A 202 -6.85 21.30 26.61
CA SER A 202 -6.40 19.90 26.75
C SER A 202 -7.56 18.92 26.53
N LYS A 203 -8.73 19.18 27.13
CA LYS A 203 -9.94 18.34 26.94
C LYS A 203 -10.43 18.33 25.49
N LEU A 204 -10.33 19.45 24.78
CA LEU A 204 -10.67 19.52 23.36
C LEU A 204 -9.71 18.67 22.52
N PHE A 205 -8.40 18.77 22.78
CA PHE A 205 -7.42 17.92 22.13
C PHE A 205 -7.64 16.43 22.42
N ASP A 206 -7.94 16.07 23.67
CA ASP A 206 -8.21 14.68 24.05
C ASP A 206 -9.47 14.14 23.34
N THR A 207 -10.50 14.98 23.20
CA THR A 207 -11.72 14.65 22.44
C THR A 207 -11.39 14.38 20.97
N GLY A 208 -10.60 15.27 20.34
CA GLY A 208 -10.14 15.09 18.96
C GLY A 208 -9.29 13.83 18.79
N SER A 209 -8.35 13.58 19.72
CA SER A 209 -7.51 12.38 19.72
C SER A 209 -8.33 11.09 19.85
N ALA A 210 -9.36 11.09 20.70
CA ALA A 210 -10.26 9.95 20.84
C ALA A 210 -11.08 9.69 19.57
N ILE A 211 -11.44 10.73 18.82
CA ILE A 211 -12.09 10.59 17.50
C ILE A 211 -11.13 9.94 16.49
N THR A 212 -9.90 10.44 16.39
CA THR A 212 -8.93 9.90 15.43
C THR A 212 -8.51 8.47 15.78
N ALA A 213 -8.40 8.13 17.06
CA ALA A 213 -8.07 6.77 17.51
C ALA A 213 -9.08 5.70 17.07
N ARG A 214 -10.33 6.06 16.75
CA ARG A 214 -11.34 5.11 16.23
C ARG A 214 -11.09 4.71 14.78
N THR A 215 -10.27 5.45 14.03
CA THR A 215 -10.09 5.30 12.57
C THR A 215 -11.36 5.60 11.76
N LEU A 216 -11.22 5.80 10.44
CA LEU A 216 -12.33 6.05 9.52
C LEU A 216 -13.17 4.79 9.27
N ASP A 217 -12.53 3.63 9.27
CA ASP A 217 -13.17 2.31 9.11
C ASP A 217 -12.78 1.36 10.25
N PRO A 218 -13.35 1.53 11.46
CA PRO A 218 -13.05 0.69 12.62
C PRO A 218 -13.41 -0.79 12.39
N THR A 219 -12.69 -1.68 13.07
CA THR A 219 -13.02 -3.12 13.12
C THR A 219 -14.31 -3.40 13.89
N ASN A 220 -14.65 -2.55 14.87
CA ASN A 220 -15.88 -2.64 15.67
C ASN A 220 -16.33 -1.25 16.16
N GLY A 221 -17.61 -1.13 16.51
CA GLY A 221 -18.19 0.10 17.04
C GLY A 221 -18.52 1.15 15.98
N GLU A 222 -18.89 2.33 16.46
CA GLU A 222 -19.34 3.43 15.60
C GLU A 222 -18.17 4.14 14.91
N ARG A 223 -18.37 4.42 13.63
CA ARG A 223 -17.46 5.25 12.84
C ARG A 223 -17.56 6.71 13.28
N PRO A 224 -16.47 7.50 13.19
CA PRO A 224 -16.56 8.94 13.27
C PRO A 224 -17.57 9.52 12.28
N THR A 225 -18.38 10.48 12.72
CA THR A 225 -19.30 11.22 11.84
C THR A 225 -18.68 12.54 11.42
N LEU A 226 -19.07 13.04 10.24
CA LEU A 226 -18.61 14.33 9.72
C LEU A 226 -18.85 15.47 10.74
N GLU A 227 -20.03 15.48 11.36
CA GLU A 227 -20.42 16.45 12.37
C GLU A 227 -19.47 16.44 13.56
N LYS A 228 -19.29 15.29 14.24
CA LYS A 228 -18.43 15.18 15.43
C LYS A 228 -16.97 15.53 15.11
N VAL A 229 -16.48 15.16 13.93
CA VAL A 229 -15.12 15.50 13.49
C VAL A 229 -14.97 17.02 13.30
N ASN A 230 -15.94 17.67 12.65
CA ASN A 230 -15.94 19.10 12.45
C ASN A 230 -16.09 19.87 13.77
N GLU A 231 -16.98 19.44 14.67
CA GLU A 231 -17.14 20.03 16.00
C GLU A 231 -15.84 20.00 16.79
N ALA A 232 -15.17 18.85 16.85
CA ALA A 232 -13.90 18.73 17.55
C ALA A 232 -12.81 19.64 16.93
N ASN A 233 -12.70 19.65 15.60
CA ASN A 233 -11.71 20.46 14.90
C ASN A 233 -11.97 21.97 15.10
N ASN A 234 -13.22 22.39 14.95
CA ASN A 234 -13.63 23.79 15.13
C ASN A 234 -13.49 24.23 16.59
N GLY A 235 -13.83 23.36 17.55
CA GLY A 235 -13.63 23.62 18.97
C GLY A 235 -12.18 23.95 19.29
N ILE A 236 -11.24 23.13 18.81
CA ILE A 236 -9.80 23.40 18.98
C ILE A 236 -9.40 24.71 18.30
N LYS A 237 -9.75 24.90 17.01
CA LYS A 237 -9.40 26.10 16.24
C LYS A 237 -9.93 27.39 16.87
N MET A 238 -11.16 27.37 17.38
CA MET A 238 -11.72 28.51 18.10
C MET A 238 -10.95 28.76 19.39
N ALA A 239 -10.69 27.73 20.20
CA ALA A 239 -9.98 27.88 21.47
C ALA A 239 -8.54 28.43 21.31
N ILE A 240 -7.84 28.09 20.23
CA ILE A 240 -6.49 28.60 19.93
C ILE A 240 -6.50 29.94 19.16
N SER A 241 -7.66 30.42 18.73
CA SER A 241 -7.74 31.68 17.99
C SER A 241 -7.36 32.87 18.88
N PHE A 242 -6.67 33.83 18.30
CA PHE A 242 -6.21 35.04 18.98
C PHE A 242 -7.36 35.82 19.65
N ASP A 243 -8.53 35.87 18.99
CA ASP A 243 -9.70 36.55 19.53
C ASP A 243 -10.30 35.83 20.74
N SER A 244 -10.20 34.50 20.80
CA SER A 244 -10.61 33.76 21.99
C SER A 244 -9.62 34.00 23.12
N LEU A 245 -8.31 33.95 22.86
CA LEU A 245 -7.27 34.20 23.87
C LEU A 245 -7.30 35.61 24.47
N LYS A 246 -7.91 36.58 23.80
CA LYS A 246 -8.13 37.96 24.32
C LYS A 246 -9.36 38.13 25.20
N LYS A 247 -10.33 37.21 25.11
CA LYS A 247 -11.61 37.29 25.83
C LYS A 247 -11.57 36.63 27.21
N TRP A 248 -10.48 35.95 27.52
CA TRP A 248 -10.19 35.33 28.82
C TRP A 248 -9.21 36.19 29.61
#